data_AF-A0A9X7QP31-F1
#
_entry.id   AF-A0A9X7QP31-F1
#
_cell.length_a   1.000
_cell.length_b   1.000
_cell.length_c   1.000
_cell.angle_alpha   90.00
_cell.angle_beta   90.00
_cell.angle_gamma   90.00
#
_symmetry.space_group_name_H-M   'P 1'
#
loop_
_entity.id
_entity.type
_entity.pdbx_description
1 polymer ?
#
loop_
_entity_poly.entity_id
_entity_poly.type
_entity_poly.pdbx_seq_one_letter_code
_entity_poly.pdbx_strand_id
1 'polypeptide(L)'
;MSDNRIKELDFIRFVACFSVVMIHTLHRTIYEREVWDQETNDILTLIQLSLMFATPLFILISEMITAYSYKNYIPKGFLWRRIKFIVVPYFMMTIIYAIDTTFSVSNINQGFFEVWSLYLMGQWHGYFVLIMCQMYLLHIFFVKFFYNSNPTILLICTGLLSMGYWLLF
;
A
#
# COMPACT_ATOMS: atom_id res chain seq x y z
N MET A 1 18.25 10.91 22.74
CA MET A 1 17.75 10.02 21.67
C MET A 1 17.86 10.83 20.39
N SER A 2 18.96 10.69 19.64
CA SER A 2 19.20 11.54 18.46
C SER A 2 18.10 11.30 17.44
N ASP A 3 17.53 12.39 16.93
CA ASP A 3 16.49 12.40 15.90
C ASP A 3 17.13 11.88 14.60
N ASN A 4 17.17 10.56 14.39
CA ASN A 4 17.60 9.92 13.15
C ASN A 4 16.51 10.07 12.08
N ARG A 5 16.13 11.33 11.82
CA ARG A 5 15.16 11.68 10.81
C ARG A 5 15.88 11.86 9.49
N ILE A 6 15.51 11.05 8.50
CA ILE A 6 16.05 11.14 7.14
C ILE A 6 15.20 12.17 6.40
N LYS A 7 15.71 13.41 6.30
CA LYS A 7 14.95 14.55 5.75
C LYS A 7 14.47 14.31 4.32
N GLU A 8 15.24 13.55 3.55
CA GLU A 8 14.93 13.13 2.20
C GLU A 8 13.65 12.29 2.15
N LEU A 9 13.45 11.41 3.14
CA LEU A 9 12.22 10.60 3.22
C LEU A 9 11.00 11.45 3.55
N ASP A 10 11.17 12.55 4.29
CA ASP A 10 10.05 13.47 4.58
C ASP A 10 9.61 14.22 3.32
N PHE A 11 10.56 14.62 2.45
CA PHE A 11 10.23 15.18 1.13
C PHE A 11 9.55 14.15 0.22
N ILE A 12 10.05 12.92 0.17
CA ILE A 12 9.44 11.85 -0.63
C ILE A 12 8.03 11.54 -0.12
N ARG A 13 7.81 11.51 1.20
CA ARG A 13 6.47 11.35 1.80
C ARG A 13 5.54 12.47 1.40
N PHE A 14 6.01 13.72 1.39
CA PHE A 14 5.21 14.86 0.93
C PHE A 14 4.75 14.65 -0.52
N VAL A 15 5.66 14.29 -1.42
CA VAL A 15 5.32 13.99 -2.83
C VAL A 15 4.33 12.84 -2.93
N ALA A 16 4.55 11.73 -2.20
CA ALA A 16 3.66 10.58 -2.21
C ALA A 16 2.25 10.93 -1.69
N CYS A 17 2.15 11.65 -0.56
CA CYS A 17 0.88 12.12 -0.01
C CYS A 17 0.13 13.00 -1.02
N PHE A 18 0.83 13.96 -1.63
CA PHE A 18 0.24 14.85 -2.61
C PHE A 18 -0.27 14.09 -3.84
N SER A 19 0.53 13.16 -4.37
CA SER A 19 0.12 12.31 -5.50
C SER A 19 -1.12 11.48 -5.17
N VAL A 20 -1.23 10.88 -3.97
CA VAL A 20 -2.43 10.12 -3.57
C VAL A 20 -3.68 11.00 -3.51
N VAL A 21 -3.58 12.20 -2.92
CA VAL A 21 -4.70 13.15 -2.89
C VAL A 21 -5.14 13.53 -4.31
N MET A 22 -4.18 13.77 -5.21
CA MET A 22 -4.46 14.06 -6.61
C MET A 22 -5.11 12.88 -7.32
N ILE A 23 -4.67 11.65 -7.11
CA ILE A 23 -5.30 10.44 -7.68
C ILE A 23 -6.77 10.36 -7.29
N HIS A 24 -7.11 10.55 -6.01
CA HIS A 24 -8.49 10.48 -5.55
C HIS A 24 -9.35 11.63 -6.08
N THR A 25 -8.76 12.81 -6.20
CA THR A 25 -9.44 13.98 -6.80
C THR A 25 -9.72 13.75 -8.28
N LEU A 26 -8.74 13.24 -9.03
CA LEU A 26 -8.86 12.90 -10.44
C LEU A 26 -9.87 11.77 -10.64
N HIS A 27 -9.81 10.70 -9.85
CA HIS A 27 -10.77 9.59 -9.92
C HIS A 27 -12.20 10.10 -9.74
N ARG A 28 -12.44 10.91 -8.70
CA ARG A 28 -13.75 11.54 -8.46
C ARG A 28 -14.19 12.42 -9.62
N THR A 29 -13.26 13.14 -10.25
CA THR A 29 -13.55 14.03 -11.39
C THR A 29 -13.91 13.25 -12.65
N ILE A 30 -13.14 12.21 -12.97
CA ILE A 30 -13.31 11.38 -14.18
C ILE A 30 -14.60 10.56 -14.12
N TYR A 31 -14.87 9.91 -12.98
CA TYR A 31 -15.93 8.90 -12.89
C TYR A 31 -17.27 9.40 -12.35
N GLU A 32 -17.33 10.58 -11.71
CA GLU A 32 -18.60 11.11 -11.18
C GLU A 32 -19.12 12.34 -11.92
N ARG A 33 -18.38 12.86 -12.89
CA ARG A 33 -18.86 13.93 -13.77
C ARG A 33 -18.82 13.47 -15.22
N GLU A 34 -19.99 13.19 -15.80
CA GLU A 34 -20.18 12.92 -17.24
C GLU A 34 -19.96 14.17 -18.13
N VAL A 35 -19.25 15.20 -17.63
CA VAL A 35 -19.30 16.55 -18.20
C VAL A 35 -18.25 16.76 -19.30
N TRP A 36 -17.24 15.89 -19.40
CA TRP A 36 -16.04 16.15 -20.21
C TRP A 36 -16.04 15.30 -21.48
N ASP A 37 -15.50 15.88 -22.55
CA ASP A 37 -15.27 15.16 -23.80
C ASP A 37 -14.21 14.05 -23.60
N GLN A 38 -14.18 13.12 -24.55
CA GLN A 38 -13.33 11.93 -24.46
C GLN A 38 -11.83 12.29 -24.38
N GLU A 39 -11.37 13.29 -25.13
CA GLU A 39 -9.96 13.68 -25.16
C GLU A 39 -9.51 14.21 -23.80
N THR A 40 -10.32 15.06 -23.18
CA THR A 40 -10.05 15.58 -21.84
C THR A 40 -10.00 14.45 -20.79
N ASN A 41 -10.92 13.48 -20.86
CA ASN A 41 -10.92 12.32 -19.96
C ASN A 41 -9.68 11.43 -20.14
N ASP A 42 -9.22 11.23 -21.38
CA ASP A 42 -8.01 10.45 -21.66
C ASP A 42 -6.76 11.14 -21.08
N ILE A 43 -6.65 12.46 -21.23
CA ILE A 43 -5.56 13.25 -20.65
C ILE A 43 -5.57 13.17 -19.13
N LEU A 44 -6.73 13.32 -18.49
CA LEU A 44 -6.83 13.17 -17.04
C LEU A 44 -6.45 11.77 -16.56
N THR A 45 -6.89 10.75 -17.28
CA THR A 45 -6.58 9.36 -16.96
C THR A 45 -5.09 9.11 -17.07
N LEU A 46 -4.42 9.67 -18.08
CA LEU A 46 -2.96 9.61 -18.22
C LEU A 46 -2.26 10.29 -17.04
N ILE A 47 -2.72 11.47 -16.61
CA ILE A 47 -2.19 12.15 -15.43
C ILE A 47 -2.40 11.29 -14.18
N GLN A 48 -3.59 10.72 -14.00
CA GLN A 48 -3.90 9.84 -12.86
C GLN A 48 -2.95 8.64 -12.84
N LEU A 49 -2.78 7.94 -13.96
CA LEU A 49 -1.87 6.79 -14.10
C LEU A 49 -0.44 7.17 -13.76
N SER A 50 0.03 8.34 -14.23
CA SER A 50 1.37 8.84 -13.93
C SER A 50 1.64 9.06 -12.44
N LEU A 51 0.59 9.24 -11.63
CA LEU A 51 0.67 9.45 -10.19
C LEU A 51 0.57 8.15 -9.38
N MET A 52 0.11 7.04 -9.99
CA MET A 52 -0.14 5.77 -9.29
C MET A 52 1.11 5.10 -8.70
N PHE A 53 2.31 5.62 -8.97
CA PHE A 53 3.53 5.23 -8.26
C PHE A 53 3.49 5.55 -6.76
N ALA A 54 2.59 6.44 -6.31
CA ALA A 54 2.56 6.91 -4.94
C ALA A 54 2.32 5.78 -3.92
N THR A 55 1.44 4.84 -4.23
CA THR A 55 1.11 3.70 -3.36
C THR A 55 2.29 2.73 -3.18
N PRO A 56 2.95 2.22 -4.24
CA PRO A 56 4.16 1.42 -4.08
C PRO A 56 5.31 2.21 -3.43
N LEU A 57 5.37 3.53 -3.63
CA LEU A 57 6.34 4.39 -2.95
C LEU A 57 6.10 4.44 -1.42
N PHE A 58 4.86 4.50 -0.94
CA PHE A 58 4.58 4.41 0.51
C PHE A 58 5.05 3.09 1.12
N ILE A 59 4.80 1.98 0.42
CA ILE A 59 5.25 0.65 0.84
C ILE A 59 6.78 0.62 0.91
N LEU A 60 7.45 1.16 -0.10
CA LEU A 60 8.92 1.25 -0.16
C LEU A 60 9.49 2.10 0.99
N ILE A 61 8.95 3.30 1.24
CA ILE A 61 9.42 4.17 2.34
C ILE A 61 9.26 3.47 3.69
N SER A 62 8.10 2.84 3.90
CA SER A 62 7.82 2.09 5.14
C SER A 62 8.89 1.01 5.39
N GLU A 63 9.25 0.28 4.35
CA GLU A 63 10.25 -0.79 4.44
C GLU A 63 11.66 -0.23 4.57
N MET A 64 12.04 0.79 3.80
CA MET A 64 13.35 1.46 3.91
C MET A 64 13.62 1.96 5.33
N ILE A 65 12.62 2.57 5.98
CA ILE A 65 12.75 3.04 7.36
C ILE A 65 12.91 1.88 8.32
N THR A 66 12.17 0.80 8.09
CA THR A 66 12.22 -0.42 8.90
C THR A 66 13.60 -1.07 8.79
N ALA A 67 14.10 -1.29 7.58
CA ALA A 67 15.42 -1.83 7.31
C ALA A 67 16.54 -0.92 7.84
N TYR A 68 16.41 0.40 7.71
CA TYR A 68 17.40 1.35 8.24
C TYR A 68 17.46 1.31 9.78
N SER A 69 16.30 1.24 10.43
CA SER A 69 16.17 1.24 11.90
C SER A 69 16.52 -0.11 12.52
N TYR A 70 16.21 -1.20 11.83
CA TYR A 70 16.30 -2.59 12.31
C TYR A 70 17.03 -3.45 11.30
N LYS A 71 18.33 -3.18 11.13
CA LYS A 71 19.18 -3.83 10.11
C LYS A 71 19.35 -5.33 10.35
N ASN A 72 19.77 -5.70 11.55
CA ASN A 72 20.28 -7.04 11.86
C ASN A 72 19.56 -7.72 13.03
N TYR A 73 18.53 -7.09 13.59
CA TYR A 73 17.76 -7.64 14.69
C TYR A 73 16.32 -7.15 14.62
N ILE A 74 15.41 -7.90 15.25
CA ILE A 74 13.99 -7.53 15.36
C ILE A 74 13.71 -7.22 16.83
N PRO A 75 13.25 -6.00 17.17
CA PRO A 75 12.98 -5.64 18.57
C PRO A 75 11.77 -6.41 19.11
N LYS A 76 11.73 -6.65 20.42
CA LYS A 76 10.57 -7.22 21.10
C LYS A 76 9.34 -6.33 20.86
N GLY A 77 8.24 -6.93 20.43
CA GLY A 77 7.00 -6.22 20.14
C GLY A 77 6.99 -5.44 18.82
N PHE A 78 7.94 -5.71 17.90
CA PHE A 78 7.97 -5.11 16.56
C PHE A 78 6.60 -5.18 15.86
N LEU A 79 6.04 -6.40 15.74
CA LEU A 79 4.76 -6.63 15.07
C LEU A 79 3.58 -6.05 15.86
N TRP A 80 3.64 -6.11 17.19
CA TRP A 80 2.57 -5.58 18.06
C TRP A 80 2.35 -4.08 17.84
N ARG A 81 3.43 -3.30 17.69
CA ARG A 81 3.33 -1.87 17.37
C ARG A 81 2.64 -1.63 16.03
N ARG A 82 2.96 -2.43 15.01
CA ARG A 82 2.35 -2.31 13.67
C ARG A 82 0.88 -2.73 13.69
N ILE A 83 0.52 -3.78 14.42
CA ILE A 83 -0.89 -4.15 14.63
C ILE A 83 -1.66 -2.97 15.22
N LYS A 84 -1.17 -2.39 16.33
CA LYS A 84 -1.86 -1.29 17.03
C LYS A 84 -2.01 -0.02 16.18
N PHE A 85 -1.00 0.34 15.40
CA PHE A 85 -0.96 1.63 14.70
C PHE A 85 -1.25 1.56 13.19
N ILE A 86 -1.35 0.37 12.60
CA ILE A 86 -1.59 0.20 11.16
C ILE A 86 -2.80 -0.71 10.92
N VAL A 87 -2.78 -1.93 11.48
CA VAL A 87 -3.85 -2.91 11.25
C VAL A 87 -5.16 -2.50 11.91
N VAL A 88 -5.12 -1.99 13.15
CA VAL A 88 -6.32 -1.52 13.85
C VAL A 88 -6.99 -0.35 13.11
N PRO A 89 -6.27 0.73 12.73
CA PRO A 89 -6.86 1.78 11.89
C PRO A 89 -7.42 1.26 10.57
N TYR A 90 -6.72 0.35 9.89
CA TYR A 90 -7.23 -0.26 8.66
C TYR A 90 -8.57 -0.96 8.86
N PHE A 91 -8.67 -1.81 9.89
CA PHE A 91 -9.90 -2.53 10.23
C PHE A 91 -11.05 -1.59 10.61
N MET A 92 -10.76 -0.49 11.31
CA MET A 92 -11.77 0.55 11.58
C MET A 92 -12.25 1.20 10.29
N MET A 93 -11.34 1.52 9.36
CA MET A 93 -11.73 2.12 8.07
C MET A 93 -12.57 1.16 7.22
N THR A 94 -12.25 -0.14 7.17
CA THR A 94 -13.07 -1.09 6.40
C THR A 94 -14.50 -1.19 6.93
N ILE A 95 -14.70 -1.07 8.25
CA ILE A 95 -16.03 -0.98 8.85
C ILE A 95 -16.75 0.30 8.40
N ILE A 96 -16.07 1.45 8.49
CA ILE A 96 -16.65 2.75 8.08
C ILE A 96 -17.08 2.72 6.61
N TYR A 97 -16.23 2.22 5.72
CA TYR A 97 -16.53 2.10 4.30
C TYR A 97 -17.66 1.10 4.02
N ALA A 98 -17.71 -0.01 4.75
CA ALA A 98 -18.80 -0.98 4.62
C ALA A 98 -20.14 -0.38 5.04
N ILE A 99 -20.17 0.38 6.15
CA ILE A 99 -21.36 1.13 6.58
C ILE A 99 -21.79 2.10 5.47
N ASP A 100 -20.89 2.98 5.03
CA ASP A 100 -21.18 3.98 4.00
C ASP A 100 -21.77 3.35 2.71
N THR A 101 -21.17 2.23 2.29
CA THR A 101 -21.58 1.54 1.07
C THR A 101 -22.91 0.81 1.22
N THR A 102 -23.16 0.13 2.36
CA THR A 102 -24.42 -0.57 2.62
C THR A 102 -25.60 0.39 2.79
N PHE A 103 -25.37 1.58 3.34
CA PHE A 103 -26.42 2.61 3.47
C PHE A 103 -26.59 3.50 2.23
N SER A 104 -25.72 3.36 1.23
CA SER A 104 -25.89 4.06 -0.05
C SER A 104 -27.10 3.52 -0.82
N VAL A 105 -27.88 4.43 -1.41
CA VAL A 105 -29.13 4.14 -2.16
C VAL A 105 -28.89 3.13 -3.30
N SER A 106 -27.69 3.07 -3.85
CA SER A 106 -27.31 2.16 -4.94
C SER A 106 -27.13 0.70 -4.51
N ASN A 107 -26.96 0.39 -3.22
CA ASN A 107 -26.56 -0.95 -2.74
C ASN A 107 -27.48 -1.53 -1.65
N ILE A 108 -28.74 -1.06 -1.56
CA ILE A 108 -29.73 -1.47 -0.52
C ILE A 108 -29.89 -3.00 -0.39
N ASN A 109 -29.58 -3.77 -1.43
CA ASN A 109 -29.71 -5.23 -1.43
C ASN A 109 -28.46 -6.00 -0.95
N GLN A 110 -27.32 -5.33 -0.74
CA GLN A 110 -26.09 -5.98 -0.28
C GLN A 110 -26.00 -5.98 1.25
N GLY A 111 -25.75 -7.16 1.83
CA GLY A 111 -25.60 -7.29 3.27
C GLY A 111 -24.28 -6.68 3.77
N PHE A 112 -24.31 -6.00 4.92
CA PHE A 112 -23.12 -5.39 5.54
C PHE A 112 -21.92 -6.35 5.61
N PHE A 113 -22.13 -7.59 6.02
CA PHE A 113 -21.05 -8.57 6.18
C PHE A 113 -20.38 -8.96 4.85
N GLU A 114 -21.14 -9.00 3.76
CA GLU A 114 -20.61 -9.29 2.43
C GLU A 114 -19.69 -8.15 1.96
N VAL A 115 -20.19 -6.92 2.00
CA VAL A 115 -19.43 -5.72 1.65
C VAL A 115 -18.19 -5.56 2.53
N TRP A 116 -18.35 -5.75 3.83
CA TRP A 116 -17.25 -5.66 4.77
C TRP A 116 -16.16 -6.70 4.51
N SER A 117 -16.53 -7.94 4.14
CA SER A 117 -15.56 -8.98 3.78
C SER A 117 -14.72 -8.59 2.57
N LEU A 118 -15.33 -7.96 1.56
CA LEU A 118 -14.63 -7.46 0.37
C LEU A 118 -13.62 -6.37 0.74
N TYR A 119 -14.02 -5.41 1.57
CA TYR A 119 -13.10 -4.35 2.01
C TYR A 119 -11.99 -4.88 2.93
N LEU A 120 -12.28 -5.87 3.78
CA LEU A 120 -11.28 -6.53 4.60
C LEU A 120 -10.24 -7.29 3.74
N MET A 121 -10.66 -7.85 2.61
CA MET A 121 -9.77 -8.47 1.61
C MET A 121 -8.98 -7.45 0.78
N GLY A 122 -9.20 -6.15 0.99
CA GLY A 122 -8.51 -5.10 0.25
C GLY A 122 -9.13 -4.79 -1.12
N GLN A 123 -10.41 -5.10 -1.36
CA GLN A 123 -11.10 -4.70 -2.59
C GLN A 123 -11.50 -3.21 -2.58
N TRP A 124 -10.53 -2.33 -2.30
CA TRP A 124 -10.66 -0.87 -2.24
C TRP A 124 -9.28 -0.22 -2.20
N HIS A 125 -9.21 1.11 -2.28
CA HIS A 125 -7.95 1.86 -2.32
C HIS A 125 -7.04 1.64 -1.09
N GLY A 126 -7.56 1.18 0.05
CA GLY A 126 -6.78 0.84 1.25
C GLY A 126 -5.98 -0.47 1.16
N TYR A 127 -6.03 -1.21 0.04
CA TYR A 127 -5.34 -2.49 -0.15
C TYR A 127 -3.84 -2.46 0.17
N PHE A 128 -3.19 -1.31 -0.07
CA PHE A 128 -1.75 -1.16 0.15
C PHE A 128 -1.33 -1.41 1.61
N VAL A 129 -2.24 -1.22 2.57
CA VAL A 129 -1.95 -1.47 3.99
C VAL A 129 -1.75 -2.97 4.26
N LEU A 130 -2.50 -3.84 3.59
CA LEU A 130 -2.31 -5.28 3.66
C LEU A 130 -0.93 -5.65 3.09
N ILE A 131 -0.55 -5.05 1.96
CA ILE A 131 0.78 -5.25 1.36
C ILE A 131 1.88 -4.76 2.32
N MET A 132 1.75 -3.58 2.94
CA MET A 132 2.72 -3.12 3.95
C MET A 132 2.89 -4.12 5.09
N CYS A 133 1.79 -4.73 5.55
CA CYS A 133 1.83 -5.73 6.60
C CYS A 133 2.56 -7.00 6.13
N GLN A 134 2.34 -7.45 4.89
CA GLN A 134 3.10 -8.54 4.27
C GLN A 134 4.60 -8.20 4.19
N MET A 135 4.95 -6.97 3.82
CA MET A 135 6.36 -6.53 3.77
C MET A 135 7.04 -6.57 5.13
N TYR A 136 6.35 -6.24 6.23
CA TYR A 136 6.94 -6.38 7.57
C TYR A 136 7.20 -7.85 7.97
N LEU A 137 6.31 -8.76 7.57
CA LEU A 137 6.53 -10.19 7.78
C LEU A 137 7.71 -10.69 6.94
N LEU A 138 7.81 -10.19 5.70
CA LEU A 138 8.93 -10.47 4.81
C LEU A 138 10.25 -9.93 5.38
N HIS A 139 10.26 -8.73 5.96
CA HIS A 139 11.44 -8.17 6.64
C HIS A 139 11.91 -9.06 7.78
N ILE A 140 10.99 -9.54 8.62
CA ILE A 140 11.30 -10.50 9.70
C ILE A 140 11.95 -11.76 9.13
N PHE A 141 11.38 -12.31 8.06
CA PHE A 141 11.91 -13.47 7.38
C PHE A 141 13.31 -13.22 6.81
N PHE A 142 13.51 -12.08 6.14
CA PHE A 142 14.81 -11.69 5.58
C PHE A 142 15.89 -11.52 6.66
N VAL A 143 15.59 -10.78 7.73
CA VAL A 143 16.56 -10.57 8.81
C VAL A 143 16.93 -11.89 9.49
N LYS A 144 15.97 -12.82 9.63
CA LYS A 144 16.21 -14.11 10.29
C LYS A 144 17.02 -15.09 9.44
N PHE A 145 16.74 -15.18 8.14
CA PHE A 145 17.30 -16.24 7.28
C PHE A 145 18.38 -15.76 6.31
N PHE A 146 18.30 -14.51 5.84
CA PHE A 146 19.10 -14.02 4.71
C PHE A 146 20.01 -12.84 5.04
N TYR A 147 20.00 -12.36 6.29
CA TYR A 147 20.82 -11.19 6.68
C TYR A 147 22.32 -11.36 6.38
N ASN A 148 22.87 -12.57 6.58
CA ASN A 148 24.27 -12.89 6.31
C ASN A 148 24.51 -13.44 4.89
N SER A 149 23.47 -13.53 4.06
CA SER A 149 23.59 -14.04 2.70
C SER A 149 24.19 -12.98 1.76
N ASN A 150 24.87 -13.43 0.71
CA ASN A 150 25.37 -12.51 -0.31
C ASN A 150 24.17 -11.88 -1.07
N PRO A 151 24.03 -10.54 -1.07
CA PRO A 151 22.87 -9.88 -1.66
C PRO A 151 22.78 -10.10 -3.17
N THR A 152 23.91 -10.21 -3.88
CA THR A 152 23.93 -10.46 -5.33
C THR A 152 23.37 -11.83 -5.65
N ILE A 153 23.74 -12.86 -4.88
CA ILE A 153 23.21 -14.22 -5.06
C ILE A 153 21.71 -14.24 -4.80
N LEU A 154 21.26 -13.58 -3.73
CA LEU A 154 19.86 -13.52 -3.38
C LEU A 154 19.00 -12.82 -4.45
N LEU A 155 19.51 -11.71 -5.01
CA LEU A 155 18.87 -10.99 -6.12
C LEU A 155 18.81 -11.84 -7.40
N ILE A 156 19.88 -12.55 -7.73
CA ILE A 156 19.88 -13.46 -8.89
C ILE A 156 18.88 -14.59 -8.67
N CYS A 157 18.89 -15.25 -7.50
CA CYS A 157 17.96 -16.34 -7.20
C CYS A 157 16.50 -15.87 -7.25
N THR A 158 16.17 -14.72 -6.66
CA THR A 158 14.81 -14.18 -6.68
C THR A 158 14.40 -13.74 -8.09
N GLY A 159 15.31 -13.15 -8.87
CA GLY A 159 15.08 -12.80 -10.27
C GLY A 159 14.81 -14.02 -11.15
N LEU A 160 15.62 -15.07 -11.02
CA LEU A 160 15.43 -16.33 -11.74
C LEU A 160 14.12 -17.02 -11.35
N LEU A 161 13.77 -17.02 -10.06
CA LEU A 161 12.51 -17.59 -9.57
C LEU A 161 11.31 -16.82 -10.13
N SER A 162 11.38 -15.48 -10.15
CA SER A 162 10.35 -14.64 -10.76
C SER A 162 10.23 -14.90 -12.26
N MET A 163 11.34 -15.04 -12.97
CA MET A 163 11.34 -15.32 -14.41
C MET A 163 10.76 -16.71 -14.69
N GLY A 164 11.12 -17.72 -13.88
CA GLY A 164 10.55 -19.06 -13.97
C GLY A 164 9.04 -19.09 -13.74
N TYR A 165 8.53 -18.31 -12.78
CA TYR A 165 7.09 -18.17 -12.55
C TYR A 165 6.36 -17.65 -13.81
N TRP A 166 6.84 -16.54 -14.39
CA TRP A 166 6.24 -15.94 -15.59
C TRP A 166 6.36 -16.79 -16.87
N LEU A 167 7.28 -17.76 -16.89
CA LEU A 167 7.41 -18.69 -18.01
C LEU A 167 6.45 -19.88 -17.90
N LEU A 168 6.02 -20.22 -16.69
CA LEU A 168 5.18 -21.38 -16.40
C LEU A 168 3.68 -21.06 -16.29
N PHE A 169 3.34 -19.80 -16.01
CA PHE A 169 1.98 -19.29 -15.82
C PHE A 169 1.77 -18.03 -16.66
#